data_AF-A0A439MRN8-F1
#
_entry.id   AF-A0A439MRN8-F1
#
_cell.length_a   1.000
_cell.length_b   1.000
_cell.length_c   1.000
_cell.angle_alpha   90.00
_cell.angle_beta   90.00
_cell.angle_gamma   90.00
#
_symmetry.space_group_name_H-M   'P 1'
#
loop_
_entity.id
_entity.type
_entity.pdbx_description
1 polymer ?
#
loop_
_entity_poly.entity_id
_entity_poly.type
_entity_poly.pdbx_seq_one_letter_code
_entity_poly.pdbx_strand_id
1 'polypeptide(L)'
;LLHDAPEYVIGDMISPFKSVMGGSYKECELRLQRAIHLRFSLPVEPSAGLRKEIKRADQIAAYFEATLLAGFSTAEATEFFGRPRGFNAERFDFTPRSVTWAQNAFLKRYAAIETKRQSTVTERLAT
;
A
#
# COMPACT_ATOMS: atom_id res chain seq x y z
N LEU A 1 -1.27 4.21 -0.47
CA LEU A 1 -0.33 5.10 0.26
C LEU A 1 -0.31 4.77 1.74
N LEU A 2 -1.46 4.70 2.41
CA LEU A 2 -1.54 4.39 3.85
C LEU A 2 -1.93 2.94 4.16
N HIS A 3 -1.87 2.01 3.19
CA HIS A 3 -2.33 0.63 3.42
C HIS A 3 -1.32 -0.19 4.23
N ASP A 4 -0.01 0.06 4.05
CA ASP A 4 1.07 -0.53 4.87
C ASP A 4 1.52 0.39 6.01
N ALA A 5 0.79 1.48 6.28
CA ALA A 5 1.14 2.39 7.36
C ALA A 5 1.31 1.70 8.73
N PRO A 6 0.56 0.65 9.13
CA PRO A 6 0.77 -0.05 10.40
C PRO A 6 2.21 -0.55 10.62
N GLU A 7 2.95 -0.82 9.55
CA GLU A 7 4.31 -1.38 9.59
C GLU A 7 5.32 -0.42 10.24
N TYR A 8 5.01 0.89 10.38
CA TYR A 8 5.85 1.80 11.18
C TYR A 8 5.92 1.40 12.66
N VAL A 9 4.93 0.66 13.16
CA VAL A 9 4.86 0.17 14.55
C VAL A 9 5.27 -1.29 14.64
N ILE A 10 4.74 -2.13 13.76
CA ILE A 10 4.88 -3.60 13.87
C ILE A 10 5.99 -4.19 13.00
N GLY A 11 6.67 -3.35 12.21
CA GLY A 11 7.64 -3.78 11.20
C GLY A 11 6.99 -4.38 9.95
N ASP A 12 7.78 -4.47 8.89
CA ASP A 12 7.39 -5.19 7.68
C ASP A 12 7.55 -6.70 7.88
N MET A 13 6.59 -7.46 7.37
CA MET A 13 6.59 -8.91 7.44
C MET A 13 6.14 -9.48 6.11
N ILE A 14 6.97 -10.34 5.52
CA ILE A 14 6.62 -11.01 4.28
C ILE A 14 5.35 -11.85 4.44
N SER A 15 4.54 -11.89 3.39
CA SER A 15 3.21 -12.52 3.38
C SER A 15 3.18 -13.98 3.89
N PRO A 16 4.18 -14.86 3.61
CA PRO A 16 4.22 -16.21 4.16
C PRO A 16 4.18 -16.24 5.69
N PHE A 17 4.90 -15.34 6.36
CA PHE A 17 4.93 -15.28 7.83
C PHE A 17 3.63 -14.73 8.42
N LYS A 18 2.97 -13.77 7.75
CA LYS A 18 1.65 -13.27 8.20
C LYS A 18 0.62 -14.40 8.34
N SER A 19 0.75 -15.48 7.55
CA SER A 19 -0.17 -16.64 7.61
C SER A 19 0.03 -17.56 8.82
N VAL A 20 1.23 -17.58 9.41
CA VAL A 20 1.61 -18.47 10.51
C VAL A 20 1.59 -17.79 11.89
N MET A 21 1.66 -16.46 11.95
CA MET A 21 1.71 -15.68 13.20
C MET A 21 0.39 -15.66 14.01
N GLY A 22 -0.66 -16.33 13.54
CA GLY A 22 -1.93 -16.47 14.25
C GLY A 22 -2.79 -15.19 14.27
N GLY A 23 -3.92 -15.27 14.97
CA GLY A 23 -4.97 -14.23 14.93
C GLY A 23 -4.61 -12.91 15.62
N SER A 24 -3.78 -12.95 16.67
CA SER A 24 -3.44 -11.75 17.46
C SER A 24 -2.63 -10.73 16.65
N TYR A 25 -1.73 -11.19 15.77
CA TYR A 25 -0.96 -10.30 14.89
C TYR A 25 -1.88 -9.54 13.93
N LYS A 26 -2.77 -10.27 13.24
CA LYS A 26 -3.75 -9.68 12.32
C LYS A 26 -4.70 -8.72 13.03
N GLU A 27 -5.11 -9.04 14.25
CA GLU A 27 -5.95 -8.13 15.04
C GLU A 27 -5.19 -6.83 15.40
N CYS A 28 -3.92 -6.92 15.75
CA CYS A 28 -3.07 -5.76 16.01
C CYS A 28 -2.93 -4.88 14.76
N GLU A 29 -2.59 -5.48 13.61
CA GLU A 29 -2.49 -4.79 12.31
C GLU A 29 -3.81 -4.07 11.95
N LEU A 30 -4.96 -4.73 12.14
CA LEU A 30 -6.27 -4.12 11.92
C LEU A 30 -6.55 -2.95 12.87
N ARG A 31 -6.24 -3.08 14.16
CA ARG A 31 -6.44 -2.00 15.14
C ARG A 31 -5.59 -0.77 14.81
N LEU A 32 -4.35 -0.99 14.39
CA LEU A 32 -3.46 0.09 13.92
C LEU A 32 -3.99 0.75 12.65
N GLN A 33 -4.42 -0.03 11.66
CA GLN A 33 -5.01 0.51 10.43
C GLN A 33 -6.22 1.41 10.72
N ARG A 34 -7.10 0.98 11.62
CA ARG A 34 -8.27 1.75 12.06
C ARG A 34 -7.86 3.07 12.72
N ALA A 35 -6.89 3.02 13.63
CA ALA A 35 -6.37 4.22 14.30
C ALA A 35 -5.76 5.22 13.31
N ILE A 36 -5.00 4.72 12.33
CA ILE A 36 -4.41 5.50 11.25
C ILE A 36 -5.50 6.14 10.39
N HIS A 37 -6.51 5.39 9.96
CA HIS A 37 -7.64 5.95 9.21
C HIS A 37 -8.35 7.07 9.97
N LEU A 38 -8.66 6.85 11.25
CA LEU A 38 -9.29 7.86 12.10
C LEU A 38 -8.43 9.12 12.23
N ARG A 39 -7.12 8.96 12.43
CA ARG A 39 -6.16 10.08 12.52
C ARG A 39 -6.19 10.98 11.28
N PHE A 40 -6.47 10.42 10.11
CA PHE A 40 -6.55 11.15 8.83
C PHE A 40 -7.99 11.40 8.36
N SER A 41 -8.97 11.27 9.26
CA SER A 41 -10.40 11.48 8.99
C SER A 41 -10.91 10.68 7.78
N LEU A 42 -10.44 9.44 7.65
CA LEU A 42 -10.89 8.47 6.67
C LEU A 42 -11.92 7.51 7.29
N PRO A 43 -12.76 6.84 6.49
CA PRO A 43 -13.57 5.74 6.97
C PRO A 43 -12.70 4.69 7.67
N VAL A 44 -13.15 4.26 8.86
CA VAL A 44 -12.44 3.27 9.70
C VAL A 44 -12.08 2.02 8.90
N GLU A 45 -13.04 1.54 8.10
CA GLU A 45 -12.86 0.43 7.18
C GLU A 45 -13.08 0.93 5.74
N PRO A 46 -12.20 0.59 4.78
CA PRO A 46 -12.44 0.85 3.38
C PRO A 46 -13.60 -0.03 2.89
N SER A 47 -14.34 0.43 1.89
CA SER A 47 -15.35 -0.39 1.21
C SER A 47 -14.71 -1.66 0.64
N ALA A 48 -15.51 -2.72 0.50
CA ALA A 48 -15.02 -3.99 -0.05
C ALA A 48 -14.39 -3.82 -1.45
N GLY A 49 -14.99 -2.97 -2.30
CA GLY A 49 -14.45 -2.61 -3.60
C GLY A 49 -13.09 -1.92 -3.50
N LEU A 50 -12.95 -0.90 -2.65
CA LEU A 50 -11.69 -0.20 -2.46
C LEU A 50 -10.60 -1.13 -1.90
N ARG A 51 -10.94 -2.00 -0.94
CA ARG A 51 -10.01 -2.99 -0.39
C ARG A 51 -9.47 -3.92 -1.48
N LYS A 52 -10.34 -4.36 -2.40
CA LYS A 52 -9.95 -5.21 -3.54
C LYS A 52 -9.00 -4.49 -4.49
N GLU A 53 -9.26 -3.23 -4.80
CA GLU A 53 -8.38 -2.43 -5.67
C GLU A 53 -7.01 -2.16 -5.02
N ILE A 54 -6.98 -1.85 -3.72
CA ILE A 54 -5.73 -1.70 -2.97
C ILE A 54 -4.94 -3.02 -3.03
N LYS A 55 -5.58 -4.16 -2.76
CA LYS A 55 -4.90 -5.45 -2.78
C LYS A 55 -4.37 -5.81 -4.17
N ARG A 56 -5.11 -5.47 -5.22
CA ARG A 56 -4.66 -5.66 -6.60
C ARG A 56 -3.43 -4.80 -6.90
N ALA A 57 -3.42 -3.54 -6.47
CA ALA A 57 -2.28 -2.65 -6.68
C ALA A 57 -1.02 -3.14 -5.94
N ASP A 58 -1.19 -3.56 -4.70
CA ASP A 58 -0.16 -4.20 -3.85
C ASP A 58 0.45 -5.44 -4.53
N GLN A 59 -0.40 -6.35 -5.03
CA GLN A 59 0.07 -7.55 -5.75
C GLN A 59 0.86 -7.22 -7.02
N ILE A 60 0.44 -6.19 -7.77
CA ILE A 60 1.15 -5.76 -8.97
C ILE A 60 2.52 -5.18 -8.60
N ALA A 61 2.62 -4.37 -7.54
CA ALA A 61 3.89 -3.85 -7.04
C ALA A 61 4.82 -5.02 -6.65
N ALA A 62 4.32 -5.95 -5.83
CA ALA A 62 5.07 -7.13 -5.39
C ALA A 62 5.56 -8.00 -6.55
N TYR A 63 4.77 -8.19 -7.62
CA TYR A 63 5.20 -8.93 -8.81
C TYR A 63 6.45 -8.29 -9.46
N PHE A 64 6.45 -6.96 -9.63
CA PHE A 64 7.57 -6.27 -10.27
C PHE A 64 8.77 -6.14 -9.34
N GLU A 65 8.57 -5.90 -8.05
CA GLU A 65 9.64 -5.92 -7.07
C GLU A 65 10.30 -7.31 -7.00
N ALA A 66 9.50 -8.39 -7.01
CA ALA A 66 10.01 -9.75 -7.01
C ALA A 66 10.89 -10.04 -8.23
N THR A 67 10.42 -9.67 -9.43
CA THR A 67 11.11 -9.96 -10.69
C THR A 67 12.29 -9.03 -11.00
N LEU A 68 12.24 -7.77 -10.57
CA LEU A 68 13.27 -6.77 -10.88
C LEU A 68 14.31 -6.62 -9.77
N LEU A 69 13.94 -6.87 -8.51
CA LEU A 69 14.77 -6.53 -7.35
C LEU A 69 15.11 -7.74 -6.47
N ALA A 70 14.19 -8.70 -6.33
CA ALA A 70 14.38 -9.83 -5.41
C ALA A 70 14.85 -11.14 -6.09
N GLY A 71 15.07 -11.13 -7.40
CA GLY A 71 15.66 -12.26 -8.14
C GLY A 71 14.70 -13.40 -8.48
N PHE A 72 13.38 -13.18 -8.34
CA PHE A 72 12.38 -14.18 -8.75
C PHE A 72 12.32 -14.27 -10.27
N SER A 73 12.15 -15.49 -10.78
CA SER A 73 11.77 -15.70 -12.16
C SER A 73 10.34 -15.18 -12.42
N THR A 74 10.03 -14.94 -13.70
CA THR A 74 8.67 -14.57 -14.10
C THR A 74 7.65 -15.66 -13.79
N ALA A 75 8.06 -16.93 -13.80
CA ALA A 75 7.22 -18.07 -13.45
C ALA A 75 6.85 -18.04 -11.95
N GLU A 76 7.85 -17.92 -11.07
CA GLU A 76 7.63 -17.84 -9.62
C GLU A 76 6.79 -16.61 -9.25
N ALA A 77 7.10 -15.45 -9.81
CA ALA A 77 6.32 -14.25 -9.54
C ALA A 77 4.86 -14.36 -10.03
N THR A 78 4.64 -15.04 -11.16
CA THR A 78 3.29 -15.31 -11.66
C THR A 78 2.53 -16.28 -10.74
N GLU A 79 3.22 -17.27 -10.19
CA GLU A 79 2.65 -18.24 -9.24
C GLU A 79 2.25 -17.55 -7.92
N PHE A 80 3.14 -16.74 -7.34
CA PHE A 80 2.90 -16.12 -6.03
C PHE A 80 2.02 -14.87 -6.07
N PHE A 81 2.14 -14.03 -7.09
CA PHE A 81 1.48 -12.72 -7.16
C PHE A 81 0.44 -12.61 -8.28
N GLY A 82 0.40 -13.58 -9.19
CA GLY A 82 -0.43 -13.53 -10.39
C GLY A 82 0.18 -12.63 -11.46
N ARG A 83 -0.30 -12.78 -12.71
CA ARG A 83 0.16 -11.96 -13.83
C ARG A 83 -0.51 -10.58 -13.83
N PRO A 84 0.26 -9.46 -13.77
CA PRO A 84 -0.33 -8.12 -13.88
C PRO A 84 -1.11 -7.96 -15.19
N ARG A 85 -2.32 -7.40 -15.11
CA ARG A 85 -3.17 -7.11 -16.29
C ARG A 85 -3.40 -5.61 -16.40
N GLY A 86 -3.17 -5.07 -17.59
CA GLY A 86 -3.39 -3.65 -17.89
C GLY A 86 -2.37 -2.71 -17.22
N PHE A 87 -1.19 -3.22 -16.92
CA PHE A 87 -0.14 -2.48 -16.22
C PHE A 87 1.20 -2.70 -16.91
N ASN A 88 1.93 -1.62 -17.19
CA ASN A 88 3.27 -1.67 -17.78
C ASN A 88 4.28 -1.17 -16.74
N ALA A 89 5.28 -2.00 -16.43
CA ALA A 89 6.36 -1.69 -15.50
C ALA A 89 7.19 -0.46 -15.90
N GLU A 90 7.31 -0.17 -17.20
CA GLU A 90 8.07 0.98 -17.71
C GLU A 90 7.53 2.33 -17.20
N ARG A 91 6.33 2.35 -16.64
CA ARG A 91 5.74 3.55 -16.01
C ARG A 91 6.25 3.82 -14.60
N PHE A 92 7.05 2.92 -14.02
CA PHE A 92 7.54 3.02 -12.65
C PHE A 92 9.06 2.89 -12.60
N ASP A 93 9.65 3.67 -11.71
CA ASP A 93 11.06 3.58 -11.37
C ASP A 93 11.22 2.66 -10.15
N PHE A 94 11.72 1.45 -10.37
CA PHE A 94 12.00 0.46 -9.33
C PHE A 94 13.42 0.58 -8.76
N THR A 95 14.20 1.59 -9.17
CA THR A 95 15.54 1.79 -8.63
C THR A 95 15.47 1.98 -7.11
N PRO A 96 16.14 1.15 -6.29
CA PRO A 96 16.19 1.36 -4.86
C PRO A 96 16.76 2.75 -4.52
N ARG A 97 16.07 3.48 -3.64
CA ARG A 97 16.43 4.84 -3.25
C ARG A 97 16.88 4.89 -1.79
N SER A 98 17.61 5.95 -1.43
CA SER A 98 17.98 6.18 -0.03
C SER A 98 16.74 6.46 0.84
N VAL A 99 16.86 6.18 2.13
CA VAL A 99 15.79 6.41 3.12
C VAL A 99 15.28 7.86 3.07
N THR A 100 16.20 8.83 3.06
CA THR A 100 15.85 10.26 2.99
C THR A 100 15.07 10.60 1.71
N TRP A 101 15.45 10.02 0.58
CA TRP A 101 14.73 10.25 -0.67
C TRP A 101 13.32 9.67 -0.60
N ALA A 102 13.17 8.42 -0.14
CA ALA A 102 11.88 7.74 -0.04
C ALA A 102 10.93 8.46 0.92
N GLN A 103 11.43 8.88 2.09
CA GLN A 103 10.68 9.67 3.05
C GLN A 103 10.17 10.98 2.44
N ASN A 104 11.03 11.73 1.76
CA ASN A 104 10.65 13.00 1.13
C ASN A 104 9.62 12.79 0.01
N ALA A 105 9.79 11.76 -0.82
CA ALA A 105 8.86 11.42 -1.89
C ALA A 105 7.48 11.02 -1.34
N PHE A 106 7.46 10.20 -0.28
CA PHE A 106 6.23 9.79 0.42
C PHE A 106 5.48 10.99 0.99
N LEU A 107 6.17 11.86 1.75
CA LEU A 107 5.58 13.06 2.36
C LEU A 107 5.05 14.03 1.30
N LYS A 108 5.79 14.23 0.21
CA LYS A 108 5.36 15.06 -0.93
C LYS A 108 4.07 14.51 -1.55
N ARG A 109 3.99 13.18 -1.76
CA ARG A 109 2.80 12.55 -2.32
C ARG A 109 1.61 12.61 -1.37
N TYR A 110 1.84 12.38 -0.08
CA TYR A 110 0.82 12.53 0.96
C TYR A 110 0.24 13.95 0.96
N ALA A 111 1.08 14.98 1.02
CA ALA A 111 0.65 16.38 1.02
C ALA A 111 -0.19 16.71 -0.23
N ALA A 112 0.24 16.25 -1.42
CA ALA A 112 -0.51 16.47 -2.65
C ALA A 112 -1.90 15.78 -2.66
N ILE A 113 -2.04 14.63 -2.00
CA ILE A 113 -3.35 13.96 -1.84
C ILE A 113 -4.23 14.72 -0.87
N GLU A 114 -3.69 15.17 0.26
CA GLU A 114 -4.44 15.93 1.27
C GLU A 114 -4.95 17.26 0.70
N THR A 115 -4.14 17.99 -0.08
CA THR A 115 -4.60 19.20 -0.77
C THR A 115 -5.82 18.91 -1.65
N LYS A 116 -5.78 17.82 -2.44
CA LYS A 116 -6.92 17.43 -3.29
C LYS A 116 -8.15 17.05 -2.48
N ARG A 117 -7.98 16.32 -1.37
CA ARG A 117 -9.09 15.93 -0.48
C ARG A 117 -9.76 17.16 0.12
N GLN A 118 -8.99 18.14 0.58
CA GLN A 118 -9.52 19.39 1.13
C GLN A 118 -10.35 20.14 0.08
N SER A 119 -9.85 20.26 -1.15
CA SER A 119 -10.60 20.86 -2.26
C SER A 119 -11.93 20.16 -2.52
N THR A 120 -11.95 18.81 -2.59
CA THR A 120 -13.20 18.04 -2.78
C THR A 120 -14.18 18.23 -1.63
N VAL A 121 -13.71 18.36 -0.39
CA VAL A 121 -14.58 18.62 0.77
C VAL A 121 -15.18 20.02 0.69
N THR A 122 -14.38 21.03 0.35
CA THR A 122 -14.86 22.41 0.20
C THR A 122 -15.92 22.53 -0.89
N GLU A 123 -15.72 21.89 -2.05
CA GLU A 123 -16.71 21.88 -3.15
C GLU A 123 -18.05 21.26 -2.73
N ARG A 124 -18.01 20.13 -2.00
CA ARG A 124 -19.22 19.46 -1.49
C ARG A 124 -19.97 20.23 -0.42
N LEU A 125 -19.30 21.12 0.32
CA LEU A 125 -19.94 21.97 1.32
C LEU A 125 -20.52 23.25 0.71
N ALA A 126 -20.06 23.63 -0.49
CA ALA A 126 -20.52 24.81 -1.22
C ALA A 126 -21.70 24.54 -2.17
N THR A 127 -22.12 23.27 -2.31
CA THR A 127 -23.28 22.81 -3.10
C THR A 127 -24.38 22.28 -2.19
#